data_AF-A0A931WSE5-F1
#
_entry.id   AF-A0A931WSE5-F1
#
_cell.length_a   1.000
_cell.length_b   1.000
_cell.length_c   1.000
_cell.angle_alpha   90.00
_cell.angle_beta   90.00
_cell.angle_gamma   90.00
#
_symmetry.space_group_name_H-M   'P 1'
#
loop_
_entity.id
_entity.type
_entity.pdbx_description
1 polymer ?
#
loop_
_entity_poly.entity_id
_entity_poly.type
_entity_poly.pdbx_seq_one_letter_code
_entity_poly.pdbx_strand_id
1 'polypeptide(L)'
;TVVSNESGAYQFASLQTGRYNVTAELPGFQTQTRSQVALGVSQQVRINFTLQVGTVAQSVEVNVAADTLIATTSSSVGTVLPEYKVRDLPLTTRYVLELVETTAGTNGGRNFAGGRMSSINVTRDGVPTSDGRYAAEMGVSAGVYGSPDLVEEVRVIIAPADAEMGRGSGQVQMVTRAGTNQFRGSVFWTNRNSALEANSWLNNFNGVGKNYRNGNQFGGRLGGPIIQNKTFFFFLYEGQRYVTKKQFTGTVLTEEARRGNFRFFPGVQNGNIVSNIPVVDRAGNPVTPQGAQGPLQTISVFGRDPVRPGFDSSGWVQRLISRMPLPNDFTVGDGLNTAGHRWLRRVQGEDTTNGDGQDTNRNQYNVRIDHNFNSRHKATFSGTREKNWAMSEQAGISNWPGGYDATLLRKPEFYQASLVSTLSSAIVNEFRFGYRKNWQFNYGSAFRPDTVGDETRSQLPTRNGERFFPAHMLFPNNIIANLDGAGTRGQTSPLFTYND
;
A
#
# COMPACT_ATOMS: atom_id res chain seq x y z
N THR A 1 41.61 -8.46 9.51
CA THR A 1 42.65 -8.00 10.45
C THR A 1 43.10 -6.61 10.04
N VAL A 2 43.23 -5.69 11.00
CA VAL A 2 43.69 -4.30 10.80
C VAL A 2 44.79 -4.04 11.83
N VAL A 3 45.83 -3.32 11.45
CA VAL A 3 46.90 -2.88 12.37
C VAL A 3 46.46 -1.54 12.98
N SER A 4 46.56 -1.40 14.30
CA SER A 4 46.28 -0.12 14.96
C SER A 4 47.30 0.94 14.58
N ASN A 5 46.89 2.21 14.63
CA ASN A 5 47.83 3.32 14.49
C ASN A 5 48.67 3.51 15.78
N GLU A 6 49.55 4.52 15.78
CA GLU A 6 50.45 4.84 16.89
C GLU A 6 49.72 5.23 18.19
N SER A 7 48.47 5.69 18.12
CA SER A 7 47.64 5.97 19.29
C SER A 7 46.78 4.78 19.74
N GLY A 8 46.99 3.59 19.15
CA GLY A 8 46.24 2.37 19.45
C GLY A 8 44.82 2.34 18.86
N ALA A 9 44.47 3.30 18.01
CA ALA A 9 43.19 3.34 17.33
C ALA A 9 43.16 2.41 16.12
N TYR A 10 42.04 1.74 15.92
CA TYR A 10 41.81 0.84 14.79
C TYR A 10 40.34 0.95 14.36
N GLN A 11 40.06 0.62 13.11
CA GLN A 11 38.71 0.67 12.57
C GLN A 11 38.49 -0.46 11.57
N PHE A 12 37.37 -1.17 11.72
CA PHE A 12 36.85 -2.08 10.71
C PHE A 12 35.66 -1.40 10.03
N ALA A 13 35.85 -0.89 8.82
CA ALA A 13 34.77 -0.26 8.07
C ALA A 13 33.89 -1.31 7.36
N SER A 14 32.59 -1.02 7.26
CA SER A 14 31.64 -1.73 6.39
C SER A 14 31.47 -3.23 6.68
N LEU A 15 31.54 -3.62 7.96
CA LEU A 15 31.15 -4.97 8.39
C LEU A 15 29.65 -5.18 8.18
N GLN A 16 29.27 -6.41 7.83
CA GLN A 16 27.86 -6.80 7.72
C GLN A 16 27.21 -6.81 9.11
N THR A 17 25.90 -6.73 9.18
CA THR A 17 25.20 -6.98 10.43
C THR A 17 25.38 -8.43 10.85
N GLY A 18 25.60 -8.67 12.14
CA GLY A 18 25.83 -10.01 12.65
C GLY A 18 26.58 -10.06 13.98
N ARG A 19 26.95 -11.27 14.41
CA ARG A 19 27.76 -11.50 15.61
C ARG A 19 29.21 -11.77 15.21
N TYR A 20 30.13 -11.05 15.85
CA TYR A 20 31.56 -11.10 15.58
C TYR A 20 32.35 -11.53 16.80
N ASN A 21 33.44 -12.26 16.56
CA ASN A 21 34.52 -12.41 17.52
C ASN A 21 35.64 -11.46 17.10
N VAL A 22 36.05 -10.58 18.02
CA VAL A 22 37.08 -9.57 17.77
C VAL A 22 38.30 -9.90 18.62
N THR A 23 39.44 -10.16 17.97
CA THR A 23 40.68 -10.56 18.62
C THR A 23 41.76 -9.51 18.41
N ALA A 24 42.47 -9.15 19.48
CA ALA A 24 43.60 -8.24 19.48
C ALA A 24 44.88 -8.98 19.93
N GLU A 25 45.96 -8.81 19.16
CA GLU A 25 47.24 -9.50 19.33
C GLU A 25 48.40 -8.52 19.15
N LEU A 26 49.40 -8.60 20.03
CA LEU A 26 50.66 -7.84 19.94
C LEU A 26 51.80 -8.70 20.51
N PRO A 27 52.94 -8.87 19.80
CA PRO A 27 54.07 -9.64 20.31
C PRO A 27 54.55 -9.13 21.69
N GLY A 28 54.78 -10.05 22.62
CA GLY A 28 55.14 -9.72 24.02
C GLY A 28 53.93 -9.46 24.94
N PHE A 29 52.71 -9.51 24.41
CA PHE A 29 51.47 -9.35 25.16
C PHE A 29 50.55 -10.57 24.97
N GLN A 30 49.65 -10.78 25.92
CA GLN A 30 48.62 -11.81 25.85
C GLN A 30 47.53 -11.45 24.83
N THR A 31 47.08 -12.43 24.05
CA THR A 31 45.95 -12.29 23.11
C THR A 31 44.65 -12.09 23.87
N GLN A 32 43.87 -11.08 23.49
CA GLN A 32 42.54 -10.84 24.05
C GLN A 32 41.47 -11.01 22.97
N THR A 33 40.47 -11.85 23.24
CA THR A 33 39.31 -12.05 22.35
C THR A 33 38.02 -11.61 23.03
N ARG A 34 37.25 -10.79 22.31
CA ARG A 34 35.87 -10.41 22.67
C ARG A 34 34.93 -11.22 21.80
N SER A 35 34.15 -12.12 22.39
CA SER A 35 33.24 -13.01 21.66
C SER A 35 31.80 -12.51 21.67
N GLN A 36 31.04 -12.92 20.64
CA GLN A 36 29.60 -12.64 20.47
C GLN A 36 29.22 -11.15 20.39
N VAL A 37 30.15 -10.29 19.94
CA VAL A 37 29.90 -8.85 19.72
C VAL A 37 28.82 -8.68 18.65
N ALA A 38 27.64 -8.18 19.04
CA ALA A 38 26.57 -7.87 18.10
C ALA A 38 26.83 -6.55 17.37
N LEU A 39 26.75 -6.56 16.05
CA LEU A 39 26.83 -5.38 15.19
C LEU A 39 25.53 -5.26 14.38
N GLY A 40 24.73 -4.24 14.68
CA GLY A 40 23.50 -3.90 13.98
C GLY A 40 23.71 -2.92 12.82
N VAL A 41 22.61 -2.53 12.15
CA VAL A 41 22.65 -1.73 10.91
C VAL A 41 23.21 -0.34 11.18
N SER A 42 24.24 0.05 10.43
CA SER A 42 24.93 1.34 10.60
C SER A 42 25.36 1.62 12.05
N GLN A 43 25.53 0.59 12.86
CA GLN A 43 25.97 0.72 14.25
C GLN A 43 27.49 0.91 14.28
N GLN A 44 27.96 1.87 15.06
CA GLN A 44 29.37 1.96 15.41
C GLN A 44 29.56 1.36 16.80
N VAL A 45 30.46 0.39 16.89
CA VAL A 45 30.78 -0.31 18.14
C VAL A 45 32.25 -0.04 18.45
N ARG A 46 32.52 0.72 19.51
CA ARG A 46 33.88 0.94 20.01
C ARG A 46 34.21 -0.14 21.03
N ILE A 47 35.26 -0.91 20.77
CA ILE A 47 35.81 -1.90 21.69
C ILE A 47 37.19 -1.43 22.11
N ASN A 48 37.43 -1.28 23.40
CA ASN A 48 38.77 -0.99 23.90
C ASN A 48 39.39 -2.31 24.37
N PHE A 49 40.59 -2.59 23.89
CA PHE A 49 41.41 -3.73 24.34
C PHE A 49 42.48 -3.23 25.30
N THR A 50 42.72 -3.97 26.36
CA THR A 50 43.83 -3.71 27.30
C THR A 50 44.64 -4.99 27.38
N LEU A 51 45.73 -5.03 26.62
CA LEU A 51 46.58 -6.21 26.51
C LEU A 51 47.54 -6.24 27.71
N GLN A 52 47.63 -7.37 28.38
CA GLN A 52 48.56 -7.59 29.49
C GLN A 52 49.89 -8.10 28.95
N VAL A 53 51.00 -7.64 29.51
CA VAL A 53 52.34 -8.15 29.14
C VAL A 53 52.44 -9.60 29.61
N GLY A 54 52.88 -10.50 28.73
CA GLY A 54 52.97 -11.93 29.05
C GLY A 54 53.96 -12.68 28.16
N THR A 55 54.78 -13.52 28.78
CA THR A 55 55.83 -14.32 28.12
C THR A 55 55.34 -15.65 27.55
N VAL A 56 54.07 -16.02 27.80
CA VAL A 56 53.45 -17.26 27.32
C VAL A 56 52.10 -16.94 26.68
N ALA A 57 51.80 -17.57 25.53
CA ALA A 57 50.56 -17.41 24.78
C ALA A 57 49.34 -17.92 25.58
N GLN A 58 48.80 -17.10 26.47
CA GLN A 58 47.49 -17.31 27.10
C GLN A 58 46.46 -16.42 26.40
N SER A 59 45.35 -17.01 25.95
CA SER A 59 44.21 -16.30 25.37
C SER A 59 43.16 -16.02 26.43
N VAL A 60 42.78 -14.75 26.62
CA VAL A 60 41.65 -14.37 27.48
C VAL A 60 40.42 -14.13 26.62
N GLU A 61 39.39 -14.97 26.77
CA GLU A 61 38.09 -14.80 26.13
C GLU A 61 37.12 -14.06 27.07
N VAL A 62 36.56 -12.94 26.60
CA VAL A 62 35.55 -12.18 27.34
C VAL A 62 34.25 -12.21 26.55
N ASN A 63 33.25 -12.92 27.09
CA ASN A 63 31.89 -12.93 26.55
C ASN A 63 31.24 -11.55 26.78
N VAL A 64 30.82 -10.91 25.69
CA VAL A 64 30.07 -9.64 25.77
C VAL A 64 28.58 -9.96 25.83
N ALA A 65 27.88 -9.56 26.89
CA ALA A 65 26.43 -9.66 26.93
C ALA A 65 25.81 -8.80 25.82
N ALA A 66 24.77 -9.32 25.16
CA ALA A 66 24.18 -8.71 23.95
C ALA A 66 23.67 -7.27 24.16
N ASP A 67 23.51 -6.86 25.42
CA ASP A 67 22.85 -5.61 25.82
C ASP A 67 23.85 -4.50 26.23
N THR A 68 25.16 -4.80 26.30
CA THR A 68 26.16 -3.93 26.96
C THR A 68 26.95 -3.02 26.00
N LEU A 69 26.78 -3.15 24.69
CA LEU A 69 27.40 -2.25 23.71
C LEU A 69 26.40 -1.18 23.25
N ILE A 70 26.16 -0.21 24.12
CA ILE A 70 25.55 1.06 23.75
C ILE A 70 26.46 1.69 22.68
N ALA A 71 25.89 2.09 21.55
CA ALA A 71 26.55 2.85 20.50
C ALA A 71 26.98 4.22 21.07
N THR A 72 28.16 4.29 21.68
CA THR A 72 28.70 5.48 22.33
C THR A 72 29.33 6.49 21.36
N THR A 73 29.35 6.20 20.05
CA THR A 73 30.03 7.04 19.05
C THR A 73 29.13 7.66 17.99
N SER A 74 27.81 7.40 17.99
CA SER A 74 26.87 8.10 17.10
C SER A 74 26.15 9.20 17.87
N SER A 75 26.14 10.42 17.32
CA SER A 75 25.34 11.55 17.81
C SER A 75 23.87 11.46 17.42
N SER A 76 23.49 10.46 16.63
CA SER A 76 22.11 10.26 16.15
C SER A 76 21.25 9.59 17.21
N VAL A 77 20.08 10.17 17.51
CA VAL A 77 19.07 9.57 18.41
C VAL A 77 18.19 8.61 17.60
N GLY A 78 18.11 7.34 18.00
CA GLY A 78 17.31 6.35 17.29
C GLY A 78 17.01 5.09 18.11
N THR A 79 16.04 4.32 17.64
CA THR A 79 15.64 3.03 18.20
C THR A 79 15.97 1.93 17.19
N VAL A 80 16.64 0.88 17.65
CA VAL A 80 16.85 -0.35 16.87
C VAL A 80 15.77 -1.36 17.28
N LEU A 81 15.00 -1.82 16.30
CA LEU A 81 14.02 -2.90 16.46
C LEU A 81 14.63 -4.18 15.85
N PRO A 82 15.23 -5.05 16.68
CA PRO A 82 15.80 -6.30 16.21
C PRO A 82 14.71 -7.27 15.73
N GLU A 83 15.11 -8.26 14.92
CA GLU A 83 14.25 -9.25 14.27
C GLU A 83 13.10 -9.77 15.14
N TYR A 84 13.39 -10.18 16.38
CA TYR A 84 12.39 -10.75 17.27
C TYR A 84 11.31 -9.73 17.63
N LYS A 85 11.64 -8.46 17.85
CA LYS A 85 10.64 -7.41 18.08
C LYS A 85 9.83 -7.13 16.82
N VAL A 86 10.45 -7.15 15.65
CA VAL A 86 9.75 -6.95 14.36
C VAL A 86 8.70 -8.03 14.12
N ARG A 87 8.96 -9.26 14.56
CA ARG A 87 8.04 -10.39 14.44
C ARG A 87 7.01 -10.48 15.57
N ASP A 88 7.45 -10.24 16.81
CA ASP A 88 6.66 -10.52 18.01
C ASP A 88 5.73 -9.35 18.38
N LEU A 89 5.98 -8.15 17.84
CA LEU A 89 5.04 -7.03 17.97
C LEU A 89 3.78 -7.29 17.13
N PRO A 90 2.58 -7.03 17.66
CA PRO A 90 1.33 -7.25 16.95
C PRO A 90 1.20 -6.24 15.81
N LEU A 91 1.53 -6.68 14.60
CA LEU A 91 1.33 -5.91 13.37
C LEU A 91 0.02 -6.30 12.72
N THR A 92 -0.91 -5.34 12.63
CA THR A 92 -2.27 -5.61 12.14
C THR A 92 -2.28 -5.97 10.66
N THR A 93 -1.42 -5.33 9.86
CA THR A 93 -1.27 -5.60 8.42
C THR A 93 0.03 -6.35 8.10
N ARG A 94 0.79 -6.75 9.12
CA ARG A 94 2.18 -7.30 9.01
C ARG A 94 3.10 -6.40 8.17
N TYR A 95 2.86 -5.10 8.13
CA TYR A 95 3.73 -4.16 7.44
C TYR A 95 4.74 -3.55 8.42
N VAL A 96 6.04 -3.82 8.23
CA VAL A 96 7.07 -3.44 9.21
C VAL A 96 7.23 -1.93 9.42
N LEU A 97 6.78 -1.09 8.49
CA LEU A 97 6.84 0.37 8.66
C LEU A 97 5.80 0.89 9.66
N GLU A 98 4.76 0.11 10.01
CA GLU A 98 3.85 0.44 11.12
C GLU A 98 4.61 0.50 12.45
N LEU A 99 5.75 -0.20 12.58
CA LEU A 99 6.58 -0.16 13.79
C LEU A 99 7.16 1.23 14.06
N VAL A 100 7.26 2.10 13.06
CA VAL A 100 7.72 3.48 13.27
C VAL A 100 6.80 4.22 14.24
N GLU A 101 5.48 3.95 14.19
CA GLU A 101 4.49 4.56 15.10
C GLU A 101 4.64 4.10 16.56
N THR A 102 5.40 3.02 16.81
CA THR A 102 5.70 2.55 18.17
C THR A 102 6.92 3.24 18.78
N THR A 103 7.63 4.06 18.00
CA THR A 103 8.84 4.76 18.46
C THR A 103 8.51 6.10 19.10
N ALA A 104 9.37 6.53 20.03
CA ALA A 104 9.25 7.81 20.68
C ALA A 104 9.31 8.97 19.67
N GLY A 105 8.60 10.07 19.96
CA GLY A 105 8.56 11.24 19.07
C GLY A 105 7.60 11.11 17.89
N THR A 106 6.81 10.03 17.81
CA THR A 106 5.72 9.90 16.84
C THR A 106 4.37 10.29 17.44
N ASN A 107 3.48 10.86 16.63
CA ASN A 107 2.10 11.14 17.04
C ASN A 107 1.13 10.70 15.92
N GLY A 108 0.44 9.57 16.17
CA GLY A 108 -0.74 9.13 15.43
C GLY A 108 -0.59 9.05 13.92
N GLY A 109 0.57 8.59 13.42
CA GLY A 109 0.81 8.43 11.98
C GLY A 109 1.04 9.73 11.19
N ARG A 110 1.06 10.89 11.86
CA ARG A 110 1.11 12.22 11.21
C ARG A 110 2.41 12.99 11.48
N ASN A 111 2.87 12.95 12.72
CA ASN A 111 4.05 13.71 13.14
C ASN A 111 5.19 12.79 13.55
N PHE A 112 6.41 13.19 13.20
CA PHE A 112 7.64 12.56 13.62
C PHE A 112 8.65 13.64 14.04
N ALA A 113 8.90 13.74 15.34
CA ALA A 113 9.77 14.72 15.97
C ALA A 113 9.52 16.17 15.49
N GLY A 114 8.25 16.56 15.36
CA GLY A 114 7.87 17.89 14.87
C GLY A 114 7.78 18.01 13.35
N GLY A 115 8.33 17.05 12.59
CA GLY A 115 8.21 16.97 11.13
C GLY A 115 7.04 16.11 10.64
N ARG A 116 6.81 16.11 9.32
CA ARG A 116 5.81 15.24 8.67
C ARG A 116 6.34 13.82 8.57
N MET A 117 5.55 12.80 8.93
CA MET A 117 5.96 11.40 8.76
C MET A 117 6.27 11.02 7.31
N SER A 118 5.60 11.66 6.36
CA SER A 118 5.84 11.47 4.94
C SER A 118 7.19 12.03 4.45
N SER A 119 7.88 12.81 5.28
CA SER A 119 9.23 13.32 5.03
C SER A 119 10.32 12.42 5.63
N ILE A 120 9.96 11.26 6.17
CA ILE A 120 10.93 10.27 6.64
C ILE A 120 11.51 9.54 5.43
N ASN A 121 12.84 9.54 5.33
CA ASN A 121 13.52 8.78 4.29
C ASN A 121 13.57 7.30 4.67
N VAL A 122 13.15 6.40 3.77
CA VAL A 122 13.17 4.97 4.00
C VAL A 122 14.20 4.31 3.09
N THR A 123 15.15 3.59 3.65
CA THR A 123 16.12 2.79 2.90
C THR A 123 15.92 1.30 3.14
N ARG A 124 16.18 0.49 2.12
CA ARG A 124 16.26 -0.97 2.21
C ARG A 124 17.61 -1.41 1.67
N ASP A 125 18.37 -2.14 2.49
CA ASP A 125 19.74 -2.56 2.18
C ASP A 125 20.64 -1.37 1.71
N GLY A 126 20.46 -0.21 2.32
CA GLY A 126 21.20 1.03 2.00
C GLY A 126 20.71 1.80 0.77
N VAL A 127 19.72 1.29 0.02
CA VAL A 127 19.14 1.98 -1.14
C VAL A 127 17.80 2.64 -0.76
N PRO A 128 17.57 3.92 -1.08
CA PRO A 128 16.28 4.57 -0.86
C PRO A 128 15.11 3.83 -1.53
N THR A 129 14.05 3.57 -0.79
CA THR A 129 12.84 2.88 -1.26
C THR A 129 11.58 3.73 -1.12
N SER A 130 11.59 4.80 -0.32
CA SER A 130 10.48 5.77 -0.20
C SER A 130 10.29 6.61 -1.46
N ASP A 131 9.04 6.92 -1.82
CA ASP A 131 8.73 7.85 -2.91
C ASP A 131 8.80 9.30 -2.39
N GLY A 132 9.75 10.08 -2.90
CA GLY A 132 9.93 11.49 -2.52
C GLY A 132 9.09 12.47 -3.34
N ARG A 133 8.38 12.01 -4.39
CA ARG A 133 7.56 12.84 -5.28
C ARG A 133 6.08 12.75 -4.94
N TYR A 134 5.61 11.55 -4.62
CA TYR A 134 4.27 11.29 -4.11
C TYR A 134 4.40 10.80 -2.67
N ALA A 135 4.69 11.76 -1.78
CA ALA A 135 4.63 11.52 -0.35
C ALA A 135 3.24 10.92 -0.04
N ALA A 136 3.20 9.75 0.60
CA ALA A 136 1.95 9.25 1.16
C ALA A 136 1.37 10.38 2.01
N GLU A 137 0.11 10.79 1.76
CA GLU A 137 -0.47 11.92 2.48
C GLU A 137 -0.47 11.69 4.00
N MET A 138 -0.38 10.42 4.42
CA MET A 138 -0.22 9.96 5.79
C MET A 138 0.88 8.88 5.90
N GLY A 139 1.81 9.04 6.85
CA GLY A 139 2.71 7.97 7.29
C GLY A 139 4.00 7.73 6.48
N VAL A 140 4.71 6.66 6.86
CA VAL A 140 5.99 6.22 6.28
C VAL A 140 5.73 5.16 5.21
N SER A 141 6.34 5.32 4.03
CA SER A 141 6.09 4.43 2.90
C SER A 141 7.37 3.90 2.24
N ALA A 142 7.26 2.71 1.65
CA ALA A 142 8.25 2.11 0.78
C ALA A 142 7.58 1.70 -0.54
N GLY A 143 8.34 1.69 -1.63
CA GLY A 143 7.80 1.35 -2.96
C GLY A 143 7.37 -0.11 -3.13
N VAL A 144 7.72 -0.98 -2.18
CA VAL A 144 7.32 -2.39 -2.13
C VAL A 144 6.96 -2.74 -0.69
N TYR A 145 5.98 -3.62 -0.50
CA TYR A 145 5.56 -4.04 0.83
C TYR A 145 6.72 -4.65 1.64
N GLY A 146 6.76 -4.37 2.94
CA GLY A 146 7.81 -4.84 3.86
C GLY A 146 7.21 -5.83 4.85
N SER A 147 7.39 -7.13 4.57
CA SER A 147 6.98 -8.20 5.47
C SER A 147 7.98 -8.37 6.63
N PRO A 148 7.55 -8.70 7.87
CA PRO A 148 8.46 -9.08 8.95
C PRO A 148 9.26 -10.35 8.64
N ASP A 149 8.78 -11.19 7.71
CA ASP A 149 9.54 -12.36 7.24
C ASP A 149 10.59 -12.00 6.18
N LEU A 150 10.56 -10.79 5.61
CA LEU A 150 11.57 -10.27 4.69
C LEU A 150 12.72 -9.57 5.43
N VAL A 151 12.38 -8.88 6.51
CA VAL A 151 13.27 -7.94 7.20
C VAL A 151 13.90 -8.61 8.42
N GLU A 152 15.21 -8.43 8.55
CA GLU A 152 16.01 -8.88 9.69
C GLU A 152 16.07 -7.81 10.78
N GLU A 153 16.23 -6.54 10.39
CA GLU A 153 16.33 -5.42 11.31
C GLU A 153 15.65 -4.18 10.75
N VAL A 154 14.97 -3.43 11.62
CA VAL A 154 14.47 -2.07 11.34
C VAL A 154 15.11 -1.11 12.31
N ARG A 155 15.81 -0.10 11.79
CA ARG A 155 16.37 1.00 12.58
C ARG A 155 15.61 2.28 12.27
N VAL A 156 15.08 2.92 13.31
CA VAL A 156 14.39 4.21 13.22
C VAL A 156 15.27 5.28 13.84
N ILE A 157 15.59 6.30 13.06
CA ILE A 157 16.48 7.39 13.43
C ILE A 157 15.65 8.68 13.46
N ILE A 158 15.51 9.22 14.67
CA ILE A 158 14.62 10.34 14.97
C ILE A 158 15.27 11.67 14.61
N ALA A 159 16.53 11.84 14.99
CA ALA A 159 17.34 12.99 14.67
C ALA A 159 18.62 12.51 13.97
N PRO A 160 18.66 12.45 12.63
CA PRO A 160 19.88 12.12 11.91
C PRO A 160 20.87 13.27 12.07
N ALA A 161 21.96 13.03 12.80
CA ALA A 161 23.04 14.02 12.99
C ALA A 161 24.16 13.85 11.95
N ASP A 162 24.24 12.68 11.31
CA ASP A 162 25.30 12.32 10.38
C ASP A 162 24.98 12.77 8.94
N ALA A 163 25.90 13.48 8.30
CA ALA A 163 25.71 14.05 6.95
C ALA A 163 25.52 12.99 5.83
N GLU A 164 25.89 11.73 6.09
CA GLU A 164 25.67 10.59 5.19
C GLU A 164 24.18 10.19 5.12
N MET A 165 23.38 10.60 6.11
CA MET A 165 21.96 10.36 6.16
C MET A 165 21.23 11.37 5.26
N GLY A 166 20.41 10.86 4.34
CA GLY A 166 19.68 11.68 3.38
C GLY A 166 18.73 12.70 4.04
N ARG A 167 18.25 13.66 3.25
CA ARG A 167 17.34 14.73 3.72
C ARG A 167 15.98 14.16 4.15
N GLY A 168 15.47 14.60 5.29
CA GLY A 168 14.15 14.23 5.81
C GLY A 168 13.98 14.66 7.27
N SER A 169 12.78 14.49 7.83
CA SER A 169 12.53 14.69 9.27
C SER A 169 13.02 13.52 10.14
N GLY A 170 13.54 12.47 9.51
CA GLY A 170 14.00 11.23 10.12
C GLY A 170 14.42 10.23 9.06
N GLN A 171 14.98 9.09 9.50
CA GLN A 171 15.36 7.99 8.60
C GLN A 171 14.93 6.64 9.16
N VAL A 172 14.40 5.79 8.30
CA VAL A 172 14.12 4.38 8.60
C VAL A 172 15.00 3.52 7.69
N GLN A 173 15.76 2.61 8.30
CA GLN A 173 16.63 1.69 7.59
C GLN A 173 16.12 0.27 7.80
N MET A 174 15.85 -0.44 6.71
CA MET A 174 15.50 -1.85 6.71
C MET A 174 16.66 -2.65 6.14
N VAL A 175 16.98 -3.78 6.77
CA VAL A 175 17.89 -4.78 6.20
C VAL A 175 17.15 -6.08 5.98
N THR A 176 17.30 -6.63 4.77
CA THR A 176 16.69 -7.90 4.39
C THR A 176 17.44 -9.07 5.01
N ARG A 177 16.74 -10.17 5.25
CA ARG A 177 17.36 -11.40 5.76
C ARG A 177 18.31 -12.00 4.73
N ALA A 178 19.45 -12.51 5.20
CA ALA A 178 20.41 -13.25 4.39
C ALA A 178 20.32 -14.77 4.61
N GLY A 179 20.87 -15.54 3.68
CA GLY A 179 21.10 -16.98 3.87
C GLY A 179 22.30 -17.25 4.79
N THR A 180 22.37 -18.45 5.36
CA THR A 180 23.49 -18.89 6.21
C THR A 180 24.05 -20.24 5.75
N ASN A 181 25.08 -20.76 6.41
CA ASN A 181 25.57 -22.13 6.15
C ASN A 181 24.58 -23.24 6.52
N GLN A 182 23.49 -22.91 7.20
CA GLN A 182 22.43 -23.86 7.55
C GLN A 182 21.17 -23.50 6.79
N PHE A 183 20.48 -24.52 6.31
CA PHE A 183 19.12 -24.34 5.79
C PHE A 183 18.19 -23.93 6.93
N ARG A 184 17.51 -22.81 6.76
CA ARG A 184 16.50 -22.28 7.68
C ARG A 184 15.30 -21.83 6.89
N GLY A 185 14.12 -22.26 7.30
CA GLY A 185 12.88 -21.84 6.67
C GLY A 185 11.73 -21.81 7.66
N SER A 186 10.64 -21.19 7.24
CA SER A 186 9.38 -21.19 7.97
C SER A 186 8.22 -21.01 7.00
N VAL A 187 7.08 -21.57 7.35
CA VAL A 187 5.78 -21.25 6.74
C VAL A 187 4.94 -20.50 7.75
N PHE A 188 4.09 -19.61 7.29
CA PHE A 188 3.20 -18.86 8.16
C PHE A 188 1.84 -18.65 7.50
N TRP A 189 0.84 -18.49 8.36
CA TRP A 189 -0.49 -18.05 7.98
C TRP A 189 -1.08 -17.22 9.12
N THR A 190 -1.62 -16.06 8.78
CA THR A 190 -2.32 -15.16 9.69
C THR A 190 -3.68 -14.81 9.10
N ASN A 191 -4.71 -14.82 9.94
CA ASN A 191 -6.08 -14.53 9.56
C ASN A 191 -6.65 -13.38 10.38
N ARG A 192 -7.35 -12.47 9.71
CA ARG A 192 -8.14 -11.40 10.33
C ARG A 192 -9.58 -11.53 9.86
N ASN A 193 -10.47 -11.92 10.76
CA ASN A 193 -11.85 -12.26 10.43
C ASN A 193 -12.84 -11.54 11.34
N SER A 194 -13.85 -10.92 10.73
CA SER A 194 -14.94 -10.21 11.43
C SER A 194 -15.71 -11.09 12.44
N ALA A 195 -15.65 -12.41 12.31
CA ALA A 195 -16.21 -13.34 13.30
C ALA A 195 -15.51 -13.21 14.67
N LEU A 196 -14.21 -12.92 14.68
CA LEU A 196 -13.39 -12.78 15.89
C LEU A 196 -13.24 -11.32 16.35
N GLU A 197 -13.56 -10.35 15.50
CA GLU A 197 -13.41 -8.93 15.81
C GLU A 197 -14.63 -8.34 16.51
N ALA A 198 -14.43 -7.31 17.34
CA ALA A 198 -15.53 -6.53 17.90
C ALA A 198 -16.23 -5.72 16.81
N ASN A 199 -17.49 -5.36 17.05
CA ASN A 199 -18.18 -4.39 16.19
C ASN A 199 -17.63 -2.98 16.40
N SER A 200 -17.76 -2.10 15.42
CA SER A 200 -17.36 -0.70 15.59
C SER A 200 -18.32 0.02 16.55
N TRP A 201 -17.82 1.05 17.24
CA TRP A 201 -18.66 1.87 18.12
C TRP A 201 -19.86 2.48 17.38
N LEU A 202 -19.62 3.00 16.17
CA LEU A 202 -20.66 3.61 15.35
C LEU A 202 -21.71 2.60 14.89
N ASN A 203 -21.30 1.36 14.56
CA ASN A 203 -22.26 0.31 14.22
C ASN A 203 -23.11 -0.07 15.44
N ASN A 204 -22.50 -0.21 16.62
CA ASN A 204 -23.25 -0.45 17.86
C ASN A 204 -24.22 0.68 18.17
N PHE A 205 -23.78 1.94 18.04
CA PHE A 205 -24.61 3.13 18.24
C PHE A 205 -25.82 3.16 17.30
N ASN A 206 -25.63 2.77 16.05
CA ASN A 206 -26.70 2.72 15.03
C ASN A 206 -27.51 1.40 15.03
N GLY A 207 -27.21 0.45 15.91
CA GLY A 207 -27.87 -0.87 15.93
C GLY A 207 -27.58 -1.73 14.70
N VAL A 208 -26.45 -1.51 14.01
CA VAL A 208 -26.02 -2.23 12.81
C VAL A 208 -25.02 -3.32 13.17
N GLY A 209 -25.11 -4.47 12.48
CA GLY A 209 -24.18 -5.59 12.67
C GLY A 209 -22.73 -5.30 12.24
N LYS A 210 -21.84 -6.27 12.44
CA LYS A 210 -20.43 -6.18 12.06
C LYS A 210 -20.27 -6.12 10.54
N ASN A 211 -19.34 -5.28 10.07
CA ASN A 211 -18.89 -5.32 8.69
C ASN A 211 -18.15 -6.63 8.44
N TYR A 212 -18.50 -7.33 7.35
CA TYR A 212 -17.84 -8.59 7.02
C TYR A 212 -16.45 -8.33 6.47
N ARG A 213 -15.45 -9.01 7.04
CA ARG A 213 -14.09 -9.07 6.53
C ARG A 213 -13.49 -10.45 6.77
N ASN A 214 -12.76 -10.95 5.79
CA ASN A 214 -11.88 -12.10 5.93
C ASN A 214 -10.58 -11.82 5.15
N GLY A 215 -9.52 -11.47 5.88
CA GLY A 215 -8.17 -11.27 5.38
C GLY A 215 -7.28 -12.46 5.71
N ASN A 216 -6.62 -13.02 4.71
CA ASN A 216 -5.67 -14.12 4.86
C ASN A 216 -4.33 -13.68 4.30
N GLN A 217 -3.30 -13.78 5.13
CA GLN A 217 -1.92 -13.54 4.72
C GLN A 217 -1.11 -14.79 5.02
N PHE A 218 -0.42 -15.30 4.02
CA PHE A 218 0.31 -16.56 4.11
C PHE A 218 1.58 -16.47 3.30
N GLY A 219 2.54 -17.30 3.66
CA GLY A 219 3.81 -17.32 2.95
C GLY A 219 4.75 -18.37 3.48
N GLY A 220 5.92 -18.37 2.87
CA GLY A 220 7.02 -19.25 3.25
C GLY A 220 8.34 -18.63 2.87
N ARG A 221 9.32 -18.80 3.75
CA ARG A 221 10.71 -18.39 3.51
C ARG A 221 11.65 -19.56 3.64
N LEU A 222 12.72 -19.51 2.87
CA LEU A 222 13.82 -20.47 2.92
C LEU A 222 15.13 -19.73 2.62
N GLY A 223 16.15 -19.96 3.43
CA GLY A 223 17.50 -19.50 3.18
C GLY A 223 18.51 -20.57 3.56
N GLY A 224 19.70 -20.49 2.96
CA GLY A 224 20.74 -21.49 3.15
C GLY A 224 21.93 -21.27 2.22
N PRO A 225 22.90 -22.21 2.21
CA PRO A 225 24.04 -22.13 1.32
C PRO A 225 23.67 -22.66 -0.08
N ILE A 226 24.08 -21.94 -1.13
CA ILE A 226 24.27 -22.53 -2.47
C ILE A 226 25.64 -23.22 -2.50
N ILE A 227 26.66 -22.52 -2.00
CA ILE A 227 28.01 -23.03 -1.81
C ILE A 227 28.41 -22.68 -0.38
N GLN A 228 28.63 -23.68 0.47
CA GLN A 228 29.00 -23.45 1.87
C GLN A 228 30.18 -22.48 1.98
N ASN A 229 30.10 -21.56 2.95
CA ASN A 229 31.05 -20.49 3.23
C ASN A 229 31.27 -19.44 2.13
N LYS A 230 30.67 -19.63 0.94
CA LYS A 230 30.87 -18.73 -0.22
C LYS A 230 29.58 -18.06 -0.68
N THR A 231 28.57 -18.83 -1.04
CA THR A 231 27.36 -18.31 -1.67
C THR A 231 26.14 -18.73 -0.88
N PHE A 232 25.30 -17.75 -0.52
CA PHE A 232 24.10 -17.95 0.26
C PHE A 232 22.89 -17.40 -0.48
N PHE A 233 21.74 -18.02 -0.29
CA PHE A 233 20.49 -17.53 -0.82
C PHE A 233 19.47 -17.33 0.29
N PHE A 234 18.52 -16.44 0.03
CA PHE A 234 17.29 -16.29 0.77
C PHE A 234 16.14 -16.07 -0.23
N PHE A 235 15.02 -16.72 0.02
CA PHE A 235 13.79 -16.59 -0.75
C PHE A 235 12.60 -16.44 0.19
N LEU A 236 11.66 -15.57 -0.17
CA LEU A 236 10.38 -15.42 0.49
C LEU A 236 9.28 -15.23 -0.56
N TYR A 237 8.21 -16.01 -0.41
CA TYR A 237 6.93 -15.73 -1.05
C TYR A 237 5.90 -15.32 0.00
N GLU A 238 5.11 -14.29 -0.32
CA GLU A 238 3.96 -13.89 0.48
C GLU A 238 2.73 -13.59 -0.39
N GLY A 239 1.59 -14.12 0.03
CA GLY A 239 0.28 -13.86 -0.54
C GLY A 239 -0.66 -13.20 0.47
N GLN A 240 -1.41 -12.19 0.03
CA GLN A 240 -2.47 -11.55 0.81
C GLN A 240 -3.79 -11.63 0.04
N ARG A 241 -4.84 -12.09 0.71
CA ARG A 241 -6.18 -12.28 0.14
C ARG A 241 -7.23 -11.70 1.07
N TYR A 242 -7.91 -10.67 0.60
CA TYR A 242 -8.95 -9.97 1.35
C TYR A 242 -10.30 -10.15 0.68
N VAL A 243 -11.30 -10.42 1.50
CA VAL A 243 -12.69 -10.40 1.11
C VAL A 243 -13.46 -9.54 2.11
N THR A 244 -14.05 -8.45 1.63
CA THR A 244 -14.92 -7.58 2.43
C THR A 244 -16.35 -7.63 1.89
N LYS A 245 -17.33 -7.25 2.72
CA LYS A 245 -18.64 -6.83 2.22
C LYS A 245 -18.77 -5.33 2.40
N LYS A 246 -19.10 -4.63 1.33
CA LYS A 246 -19.28 -3.19 1.33
C LYS A 246 -20.68 -2.83 0.86
N GLN A 247 -21.24 -1.81 1.48
CA GLN A 247 -22.48 -1.20 1.00
C GLN A 247 -22.14 -0.30 -0.19
N PHE A 248 -22.79 -0.55 -1.32
CA PHE A 248 -22.75 0.32 -2.47
C PHE A 248 -24.11 0.99 -2.63
N THR A 249 -24.09 2.28 -2.96
CA THR A 249 -25.29 3.01 -3.37
C THR A 249 -25.01 3.62 -4.74
N GLY A 250 -25.67 3.09 -5.77
CA GLY A 250 -25.60 3.61 -7.12
C GLY A 250 -26.83 4.42 -7.47
N THR A 251 -26.65 5.55 -8.16
CA THR A 251 -27.76 6.31 -8.72
C THR A 251 -28.36 5.54 -9.89
N VAL A 252 -29.68 5.31 -9.85
CA VAL A 252 -30.46 4.59 -10.85
C VAL A 252 -31.70 5.42 -11.24
N LEU A 253 -32.28 5.12 -12.40
CA LEU A 253 -33.53 5.73 -12.88
C LEU A 253 -34.74 5.20 -12.13
N THR A 254 -35.65 6.10 -11.76
CA THR A 254 -37.01 5.76 -11.30
C THR A 254 -37.83 5.14 -12.43
N GLU A 255 -38.91 4.43 -12.10
CA GLU A 255 -39.77 3.76 -13.10
C GLU A 255 -40.27 4.72 -14.19
N GLU A 256 -40.67 5.94 -13.82
CA GLU A 256 -41.11 6.96 -14.77
C GLU A 256 -39.96 7.43 -15.68
N ALA A 257 -38.79 7.72 -15.11
CA ALA A 257 -37.64 8.16 -15.89
C ALA A 257 -37.16 7.07 -16.86
N ARG A 258 -37.30 5.78 -16.52
CA ARG A 258 -37.03 4.65 -17.43
C ARG A 258 -37.95 4.62 -18.63
N ARG A 259 -39.14 5.21 -18.55
CA ARG A 259 -40.09 5.35 -19.66
C ARG A 259 -39.90 6.65 -20.44
N GLY A 260 -38.89 7.45 -20.08
CA GLY A 260 -38.64 8.78 -20.64
C GLY A 260 -39.49 9.88 -20.01
N ASN A 261 -40.23 9.60 -18.93
CA ASN A 261 -41.07 10.56 -18.22
C ASN A 261 -40.30 11.20 -17.07
N PHE A 262 -39.92 12.47 -17.22
CA PHE A 262 -39.21 13.24 -16.20
C PHE A 262 -40.17 14.12 -15.42
N ARG A 263 -40.09 14.05 -14.10
CA ARG A 263 -40.99 14.70 -13.15
C ARG A 263 -40.29 15.83 -12.42
N PHE A 264 -40.98 16.94 -12.20
CA PHE A 264 -40.46 18.10 -11.49
C PHE A 264 -41.59 18.95 -10.89
N PHE A 265 -41.26 19.76 -9.87
CA PHE A 265 -42.14 20.81 -9.37
C PHE A 265 -41.70 22.16 -9.93
N PRO A 266 -42.59 22.97 -10.54
CA PRO A 266 -42.22 24.29 -11.05
C PRO A 266 -41.67 25.20 -9.95
N GLY A 267 -40.61 25.95 -10.26
CA GLY A 267 -40.04 26.96 -9.35
C GLY A 267 -39.08 26.42 -8.28
N VAL A 268 -38.82 25.12 -8.25
CA VAL A 268 -37.89 24.49 -7.29
C VAL A 268 -37.00 23.45 -7.95
N GLN A 269 -35.81 23.22 -7.39
CA GLN A 269 -34.94 22.13 -7.79
C GLN A 269 -35.37 20.84 -7.10
N ASN A 270 -35.41 19.73 -7.83
CA ASN A 270 -35.66 18.41 -7.26
C ASN A 270 -34.59 18.07 -6.21
N GLY A 271 -35.05 17.73 -5.00
CA GLY A 271 -34.23 17.31 -3.87
C GLY A 271 -34.63 15.95 -3.32
N ASN A 272 -33.63 15.12 -3.03
CA ASN A 272 -33.81 13.85 -2.33
C ASN A 272 -34.19 14.06 -0.84
N ILE A 273 -34.39 12.99 -0.07
CA ILE A 273 -34.91 13.10 1.31
C ILE A 273 -33.98 13.81 2.30
N VAL A 274 -32.69 13.95 1.98
CA VAL A 274 -31.70 14.64 2.83
C VAL A 274 -31.46 16.08 2.39
N SER A 275 -32.15 16.52 1.33
CA SER A 275 -32.08 17.89 0.83
C SER A 275 -32.88 18.84 1.73
N ASN A 276 -32.49 20.12 1.78
CA ASN A 276 -33.22 21.16 2.52
C ASN A 276 -34.68 21.30 2.06
N ILE A 277 -34.94 21.04 0.78
CA ILE A 277 -36.26 21.07 0.15
C ILE A 277 -36.48 19.71 -0.54
N PRO A 278 -36.94 18.68 0.18
CA PRO A 278 -37.17 17.37 -0.40
C PRO A 278 -38.43 17.37 -1.27
N VAL A 279 -38.37 16.66 -2.40
CA VAL A 279 -39.52 16.47 -3.32
C VAL A 279 -40.12 15.06 -3.25
N VAL A 280 -39.56 14.21 -2.39
CA VAL A 280 -40.02 12.84 -2.13
C VAL A 280 -39.94 12.52 -0.65
N ASP A 281 -40.75 11.57 -0.19
CA ASP A 281 -40.61 10.95 1.13
C ASP A 281 -39.59 9.78 1.13
N ARG A 282 -39.39 9.13 2.28
CA ARG A 282 -38.49 7.97 2.42
C ARG A 282 -38.88 6.76 1.56
N ALA A 283 -40.16 6.65 1.19
CA ALA A 283 -40.66 5.58 0.33
C ALA A 283 -40.59 5.95 -1.17
N GLY A 284 -40.18 7.18 -1.50
CA GLY A 284 -40.10 7.68 -2.87
C GLY A 284 -41.40 8.28 -3.41
N ASN A 285 -42.41 8.47 -2.56
CA ASN A 285 -43.65 9.12 -2.98
C ASN A 285 -43.39 10.63 -3.16
N PRO A 286 -43.88 11.26 -4.24
CA PRO A 286 -43.76 12.69 -4.41
C PRO A 286 -44.39 13.47 -3.25
N VAL A 287 -43.65 14.44 -2.73
CA VAL A 287 -44.12 15.38 -1.70
C VAL A 287 -44.01 16.78 -2.27
N THR A 288 -45.07 17.58 -2.16
CA THR A 288 -45.04 18.97 -2.62
C THR A 288 -44.01 19.76 -1.80
N PRO A 289 -42.94 20.25 -2.41
CA PRO A 289 -41.89 20.97 -1.70
C PRO A 289 -42.31 22.39 -1.35
N GLN A 290 -41.71 22.94 -0.30
CA GLN A 290 -41.85 24.36 0.02
C GLN A 290 -41.32 25.22 -1.14
N GLY A 291 -42.10 26.20 -1.58
CA GLY A 291 -41.75 27.11 -2.67
C GLY A 291 -42.12 26.64 -4.08
N ALA A 292 -42.77 25.48 -4.23
CA ALA A 292 -43.34 25.07 -5.52
C ALA A 292 -44.35 26.10 -6.05
N GLN A 293 -44.20 26.49 -7.31
CA GLN A 293 -45.10 27.41 -8.01
C GLN A 293 -46.26 26.70 -8.72
N GLY A 294 -46.34 25.37 -8.61
CA GLY A 294 -47.40 24.56 -9.23
C GLY A 294 -47.35 23.09 -8.80
N PRO A 295 -48.32 22.28 -9.25
CA PRO A 295 -48.35 20.85 -8.95
C PRO A 295 -47.23 20.10 -9.70
N LEU A 296 -46.97 18.86 -9.29
CA LEU A 296 -46.02 17.97 -9.95
C LEU A 296 -46.30 17.90 -11.46
N GLN A 297 -45.31 18.28 -12.26
CA GLN A 297 -45.35 18.19 -13.71
C GLN A 297 -44.57 16.98 -14.19
N THR A 298 -44.95 16.47 -15.36
CA THR A 298 -44.24 15.39 -16.06
C THR A 298 -43.98 15.80 -17.51
N ILE A 299 -42.76 15.60 -17.98
CA ILE A 299 -42.36 15.83 -19.37
C ILE A 299 -41.79 14.55 -19.95
N SER A 300 -42.33 14.11 -21.09
CA SER A 300 -41.71 13.04 -21.90
C SER A 300 -40.59 13.62 -22.74
N VAL A 301 -39.42 12.98 -22.71
CA VAL A 301 -38.31 13.29 -23.64
C VAL A 301 -38.59 12.75 -25.05
N PHE A 302 -39.39 11.70 -25.16
CA PHE A 302 -39.78 11.12 -26.45
C PHE A 302 -40.86 11.96 -27.13
N GLY A 303 -40.76 12.04 -28.46
CA GLY A 303 -41.69 12.83 -29.30
C GLY A 303 -41.45 14.34 -29.30
N ARG A 304 -40.40 14.81 -28.59
CA ARG A 304 -39.99 16.24 -28.58
C ARG A 304 -38.89 16.55 -29.59
N ASP A 305 -37.99 15.60 -29.80
CA ASP A 305 -36.98 15.64 -30.85
C ASP A 305 -37.44 14.74 -32.01
N PRO A 306 -37.77 15.31 -33.19
CA PRO A 306 -38.16 14.52 -34.36
C PRO A 306 -37.12 13.49 -34.80
N VAL A 307 -35.84 13.71 -34.47
CA VAL A 307 -34.72 12.83 -34.80
C VAL A 307 -34.54 11.73 -33.74
N ARG A 308 -35.19 11.85 -32.57
CA ARG A 308 -35.09 10.91 -31.45
C ARG A 308 -36.49 10.59 -30.88
N PRO A 309 -37.37 9.93 -31.66
CA PRO A 309 -38.74 9.66 -31.24
C PRO A 309 -38.86 8.62 -30.12
N GLY A 310 -37.79 7.88 -29.82
CA GLY A 310 -37.77 6.81 -28.85
C GLY A 310 -36.37 6.49 -28.37
N PHE A 311 -36.19 5.31 -27.76
CA PHE A 311 -34.87 4.78 -27.44
C PHE A 311 -33.97 4.68 -28.67
N ASP A 312 -32.67 4.59 -28.41
CA ASP A 312 -31.70 4.35 -29.46
C ASP A 312 -32.05 3.09 -30.25
N SER A 313 -31.90 3.15 -31.58
CA SER A 313 -32.22 2.03 -32.47
C SER A 313 -31.29 0.83 -32.28
N SER A 314 -30.14 1.00 -31.61
CA SER A 314 -29.23 -0.11 -31.28
C SER A 314 -29.71 -0.97 -30.11
N GLY A 315 -30.77 -0.53 -29.41
CA GLY A 315 -31.31 -1.16 -28.21
C GLY A 315 -30.37 -1.13 -27.01
N TRP A 316 -29.29 -0.34 -27.06
CA TRP A 316 -28.30 -0.27 -25.99
C TRP A 316 -28.89 0.30 -24.72
N VAL A 317 -29.60 1.43 -24.80
CA VAL A 317 -30.22 2.08 -23.63
C VAL A 317 -31.29 1.18 -23.03
N GLN A 318 -32.07 0.47 -23.86
CA GLN A 318 -33.04 -0.51 -23.39
C GLN A 318 -32.38 -1.66 -22.62
N ARG A 319 -31.31 -2.26 -23.17
CA ARG A 319 -30.54 -3.30 -22.48
C ARG A 319 -29.94 -2.79 -21.18
N LEU A 320 -29.40 -1.58 -21.18
CA LEU A 320 -28.83 -0.97 -19.97
C LEU A 320 -29.89 -0.74 -18.89
N ILE A 321 -31.04 -0.14 -19.24
CA ILE A 321 -32.16 0.09 -18.32
C ILE A 321 -32.69 -1.24 -17.76
N SER A 322 -32.77 -2.29 -18.59
CA SER A 322 -33.23 -3.62 -18.16
C SER A 322 -32.31 -4.26 -17.10
N ARG A 323 -31.02 -3.93 -17.11
CA ARG A 323 -30.04 -4.38 -16.10
C ARG A 323 -30.01 -3.50 -14.85
N MET A 324 -30.51 -2.28 -14.95
CA MET A 324 -30.55 -1.35 -13.83
C MET A 324 -31.66 -1.77 -12.87
N PRO A 325 -31.43 -1.87 -11.55
CA PRO A 325 -32.49 -2.16 -10.58
C PRO A 325 -33.31 -0.90 -10.25
N LEU A 326 -34.55 -1.08 -9.78
CA LEU A 326 -35.36 0.04 -9.30
C LEU A 326 -34.77 0.63 -8.00
N PRO A 327 -34.98 1.93 -7.72
CA PRO A 327 -34.50 2.54 -6.49
C PRO A 327 -35.07 1.85 -5.24
N ASN A 328 -34.25 1.78 -4.18
CA ASN A 328 -34.67 1.37 -2.84
C ASN A 328 -34.10 2.31 -1.75
N ASP A 329 -33.47 3.41 -2.16
CA ASP A 329 -32.82 4.39 -1.31
C ASP A 329 -32.99 5.80 -1.92
N PHE A 330 -33.77 6.67 -1.29
CA PHE A 330 -34.02 8.03 -1.77
C PHE A 330 -33.12 9.08 -1.10
N THR A 331 -31.96 8.69 -0.55
CA THR A 331 -30.95 9.61 0.02
C THR A 331 -29.98 10.20 -1.00
N VAL A 332 -29.93 9.66 -2.23
CA VAL A 332 -29.10 10.16 -3.33
C VAL A 332 -29.96 10.38 -4.58
N GLY A 333 -29.39 11.03 -5.60
CA GLY A 333 -30.15 11.45 -6.79
C GLY A 333 -31.03 12.66 -6.52
N ASP A 334 -31.98 12.92 -7.42
CA ASP A 334 -32.94 14.03 -7.34
C ASP A 334 -34.30 13.61 -6.73
N GLY A 335 -34.45 12.34 -6.36
CA GLY A 335 -35.65 11.78 -5.74
C GLY A 335 -36.74 11.39 -6.73
N LEU A 336 -37.08 12.25 -7.70
CA LEU A 336 -38.18 12.02 -8.63
C LEU A 336 -37.77 11.25 -9.89
N ASN A 337 -36.59 11.50 -10.46
CA ASN A 337 -36.14 10.93 -11.74
C ASN A 337 -35.01 9.93 -11.55
N THR A 338 -34.19 10.19 -10.55
CA THR A 338 -33.03 9.42 -10.16
C THR A 338 -33.07 9.24 -8.65
N ALA A 339 -32.75 8.03 -8.20
CA ALA A 339 -32.62 7.73 -6.79
C ALA A 339 -31.56 6.64 -6.60
N GLY A 340 -31.19 6.36 -5.35
CA GLY A 340 -30.23 5.32 -5.01
C GLY A 340 -30.83 3.91 -5.11
N HIS A 341 -30.00 2.99 -5.56
CA HIS A 341 -30.13 1.58 -5.25
C HIS A 341 -28.99 1.16 -4.34
N ARG A 342 -29.33 0.85 -3.09
CA ARG A 342 -28.44 0.41 -2.03
C ARG A 342 -28.44 -1.11 -1.93
N TRP A 343 -27.25 -1.69 -1.93
CA TRP A 343 -27.05 -3.13 -1.83
C TRP A 343 -25.71 -3.46 -1.18
N LEU A 344 -25.54 -4.72 -0.75
CA LEU A 344 -24.28 -5.22 -0.20
C LEU A 344 -23.55 -6.05 -1.26
N ARG A 345 -22.32 -5.66 -1.57
CA ARG A 345 -21.43 -6.35 -2.51
C ARG A 345 -20.29 -7.03 -1.78
N ARG A 346 -19.93 -8.23 -2.23
CA ARG A 346 -18.65 -8.87 -1.87
C ARG A 346 -17.53 -8.28 -2.73
N VAL A 347 -16.49 -7.76 -2.09
CA VAL A 347 -15.32 -7.15 -2.73
C VAL A 347 -14.10 -8.05 -2.50
N GLN A 348 -13.33 -8.32 -3.56
CA GLN A 348 -12.09 -9.11 -3.48
C GLN A 348 -10.88 -8.20 -3.67
N GLY A 349 -10.19 -7.90 -2.57
CA GLY A 349 -9.19 -6.84 -2.55
C GLY A 349 -9.85 -5.46 -2.73
N GLU A 350 -9.56 -4.53 -1.84
CA GLU A 350 -10.14 -3.19 -1.85
C GLU A 350 -9.03 -2.14 -1.76
N ASP A 351 -9.17 -1.11 -2.59
CA ASP A 351 -8.36 0.09 -2.48
C ASP A 351 -9.24 1.34 -2.37
N THR A 352 -8.70 2.37 -1.75
CA THR A 352 -9.37 3.65 -1.54
C THR A 352 -9.20 4.56 -2.77
N THR A 353 -9.95 5.67 -2.77
CA THR A 353 -9.81 6.75 -3.76
C THR A 353 -8.43 7.42 -3.74
N ASN A 354 -7.64 7.21 -2.69
CA ASN A 354 -6.29 7.76 -2.54
C ASN A 354 -5.20 6.72 -2.83
N GLY A 355 -5.56 5.47 -3.08
CA GLY A 355 -4.62 4.39 -3.34
C GLY A 355 -3.78 3.97 -2.12
N ASP A 356 -4.28 4.24 -0.91
CA ASP A 356 -3.66 3.93 0.38
C ASP A 356 -4.33 2.76 1.12
N GLY A 357 -5.22 2.04 0.43
CA GLY A 357 -5.93 0.88 0.96
C GLY A 357 -5.00 -0.25 1.37
N GLN A 358 -5.19 -0.74 2.59
CA GLN A 358 -4.38 -1.83 3.16
C GLN A 358 -4.92 -3.23 2.78
N ASP A 359 -6.21 -3.32 2.46
CA ASP A 359 -6.90 -4.59 2.18
C ASP A 359 -6.82 -5.00 0.69
N THR A 360 -5.67 -4.75 0.06
CA THR A 360 -5.44 -5.08 -1.37
C THR A 360 -4.90 -6.50 -1.54
N ASN A 361 -5.26 -7.17 -2.64
CA ASN A 361 -4.77 -8.53 -2.90
C ASN A 361 -3.36 -8.49 -3.46
N ARG A 362 -2.43 -9.22 -2.82
CA ARG A 362 -1.01 -9.13 -3.12
C ARG A 362 -0.37 -10.49 -3.35
N ASN A 363 0.56 -10.55 -4.28
CA ASN A 363 1.59 -11.59 -4.34
C ASN A 363 2.94 -10.90 -4.38
N GLN A 364 3.84 -11.28 -3.49
CA GLN A 364 5.18 -10.72 -3.42
C GLN A 364 6.21 -11.85 -3.41
N TYR A 365 7.24 -11.69 -4.22
CA TYR A 365 8.39 -12.58 -4.31
C TYR A 365 9.63 -11.78 -3.96
N ASN A 366 10.44 -12.33 -3.06
CA ASN A 366 11.69 -11.73 -2.63
C ASN A 366 12.82 -12.74 -2.79
N VAL A 367 13.94 -12.28 -3.32
CA VAL A 367 15.16 -13.06 -3.42
C VAL A 367 16.33 -12.25 -2.92
N ARG A 368 17.28 -12.91 -2.27
CA ARG A 368 18.59 -12.35 -1.97
C ARG A 368 19.66 -13.40 -2.19
N ILE A 369 20.79 -12.97 -2.74
CA ILE A 369 22.00 -13.76 -2.95
C ILE A 369 23.17 -12.97 -2.38
N ASP A 370 23.90 -13.59 -1.46
CA ASP A 370 25.16 -13.07 -0.92
C ASP A 370 26.29 -13.97 -1.42
N HIS A 371 27.34 -13.37 -1.99
CA HIS A 371 28.52 -14.10 -2.48
C HIS A 371 29.80 -13.49 -1.92
N ASN A 372 30.56 -14.29 -1.19
CA ASN A 372 31.90 -13.98 -0.74
C ASN A 372 32.90 -14.54 -1.77
N PHE A 373 33.54 -13.68 -2.54
CA PHE A 373 34.62 -14.11 -3.45
C PHE A 373 35.86 -14.55 -2.65
N ASN A 374 36.15 -13.82 -1.58
CA ASN A 374 37.18 -14.13 -0.58
C ASN A 374 36.93 -13.27 0.68
N SER A 375 37.91 -13.20 1.59
CA SER A 375 37.81 -12.42 2.83
C SER A 375 37.79 -10.90 2.63
N ARG A 376 38.06 -10.40 1.42
CA ARG A 376 38.13 -8.97 1.09
C ARG A 376 36.99 -8.48 0.21
N HIS A 377 36.42 -9.34 -0.63
CA HIS A 377 35.42 -8.96 -1.62
C HIS A 377 34.12 -9.74 -1.43
N LYS A 378 33.01 -9.00 -1.25
CA LYS A 378 31.66 -9.53 -1.11
C LYS A 378 30.72 -8.81 -2.06
N ALA A 379 29.91 -9.56 -2.80
CA ALA A 379 28.77 -9.05 -3.55
C ALA A 379 27.45 -9.48 -2.91
N THR A 380 26.45 -8.60 -2.99
CA THR A 380 25.08 -8.89 -2.58
C THR A 380 24.13 -8.46 -3.68
N PHE A 381 23.11 -9.26 -3.94
CA PHE A 381 21.97 -8.89 -4.76
C PHE A 381 20.70 -9.17 -3.96
N SER A 382 19.76 -8.23 -3.92
CA SER A 382 18.41 -8.51 -3.43
C SER A 382 17.36 -7.91 -4.36
N GLY A 383 16.21 -8.57 -4.45
CA GLY A 383 15.16 -8.23 -5.39
C GLY A 383 13.78 -8.55 -4.83
N THR A 384 12.85 -7.62 -5.03
CA THR A 384 11.43 -7.77 -4.73
C THR A 384 10.65 -7.55 -6.01
N ARG A 385 9.75 -8.48 -6.32
CA ARG A 385 8.71 -8.32 -7.35
C ARG A 385 7.36 -8.52 -6.72
N GLU A 386 6.49 -7.53 -6.88
CA GLU A 386 5.16 -7.51 -6.31
C GLU A 386 4.10 -7.38 -7.41
N LYS A 387 2.98 -8.07 -7.24
CA LYS A 387 1.75 -7.87 -7.98
C LYS A 387 0.65 -7.62 -6.98
N ASN A 388 0.16 -6.38 -6.94
CA ASN A 388 -0.95 -5.95 -6.10
C ASN A 388 -2.14 -5.63 -7.01
N TRP A 389 -3.33 -6.10 -6.66
CA TRP A 389 -4.57 -5.72 -7.33
C TRP A 389 -5.73 -5.55 -6.36
N ALA A 390 -6.66 -4.70 -6.73
CA ALA A 390 -7.86 -4.45 -5.96
C ALA A 390 -9.00 -3.96 -6.84
N MET A 391 -10.22 -4.12 -6.35
CA MET A 391 -11.35 -3.33 -6.80
C MET A 391 -11.17 -1.92 -6.23
N SER A 392 -11.29 -0.90 -7.08
CA SER A 392 -11.05 0.49 -6.68
C SER A 392 -12.13 1.40 -7.23
N GLU A 393 -12.63 2.31 -6.37
CA GLU A 393 -13.53 3.38 -6.76
C GLU A 393 -12.86 4.39 -7.71
N GLN A 394 -11.52 4.50 -7.68
CA GLN A 394 -10.74 5.38 -8.59
C GLN A 394 -10.95 5.06 -10.06
N ALA A 395 -11.15 3.79 -10.39
CA ALA A 395 -11.25 3.33 -11.78
C ALA A 395 -12.71 3.20 -12.26
N GLY A 396 -13.68 3.63 -11.45
CA GLY A 396 -15.11 3.63 -11.77
C GLY A 396 -15.77 2.26 -11.59
N ILE A 397 -16.41 2.04 -10.45
CA ILE A 397 -17.20 0.82 -10.20
C ILE A 397 -18.64 1.04 -10.68
N SER A 398 -19.23 0.04 -11.35
CA SER A 398 -20.67 0.05 -11.56
C SER A 398 -21.38 -0.19 -10.22
N ASN A 399 -22.10 0.83 -9.75
CA ASN A 399 -22.60 0.90 -8.38
C ASN A 399 -23.94 0.18 -8.17
N TRP A 400 -24.44 -0.56 -9.16
CA TRP A 400 -25.67 -1.36 -9.03
C TRP A 400 -25.41 -2.86 -9.24
N PRO A 401 -26.25 -3.75 -8.65
CA PRO A 401 -26.20 -5.20 -8.85
C PRO A 401 -26.10 -5.58 -10.34
N GLY A 402 -25.27 -6.57 -10.66
CA GLY A 402 -25.05 -7.01 -12.06
C GLY A 402 -24.14 -6.09 -12.88
N GLY A 403 -23.62 -5.02 -12.28
CA GLY A 403 -22.61 -4.14 -12.86
C GLY A 403 -21.21 -4.73 -12.83
N TYR A 404 -20.40 -4.40 -13.85
CA TYR A 404 -19.00 -4.80 -13.92
C TYR A 404 -18.10 -3.87 -13.12
N ASP A 405 -17.13 -4.46 -12.43
CA ASP A 405 -16.18 -3.75 -11.59
C ASP A 405 -15.00 -3.23 -12.37
N ALA A 406 -14.46 -2.08 -11.98
CA ALA A 406 -13.12 -1.70 -12.33
C ALA A 406 -12.06 -2.41 -11.46
N THR A 407 -10.83 -2.45 -11.94
CA THR A 407 -9.69 -2.96 -11.16
C THR A 407 -8.50 -2.04 -11.29
N LEU A 408 -7.82 -1.90 -10.17
CA LEU A 408 -6.50 -1.34 -10.07
C LEU A 408 -5.48 -2.49 -10.02
N LEU A 409 -4.40 -2.37 -10.80
CA LEU A 409 -3.29 -3.31 -10.81
C LEU A 409 -1.98 -2.55 -10.67
N ARG A 410 -1.21 -2.89 -9.64
CA ARG A 410 0.15 -2.39 -9.43
C ARG A 410 1.18 -3.50 -9.56
N LYS A 411 2.33 -3.18 -10.17
CA LYS A 411 3.48 -4.08 -10.29
C LYS A 411 4.76 -3.40 -9.80
N PRO A 412 4.92 -3.20 -8.48
CA PRO A 412 6.14 -2.62 -7.96
C PRO A 412 7.30 -3.62 -7.97
N GLU A 413 8.47 -3.09 -8.29
CA GLU A 413 9.73 -3.81 -8.40
C GLU A 413 10.82 -3.00 -7.69
N PHE A 414 11.66 -3.70 -6.94
CA PHE A 414 12.81 -3.12 -6.25
C PHE A 414 13.98 -4.09 -6.33
N TYR A 415 15.09 -3.67 -6.93
CA TYR A 415 16.31 -4.45 -7.01
C TYR A 415 17.46 -3.62 -6.46
N GLN A 416 18.37 -4.26 -5.73
CA GLN A 416 19.63 -3.65 -5.33
C GLN A 416 20.76 -4.64 -5.54
N ALA A 417 21.92 -4.10 -5.88
CA ALA A 417 23.17 -4.84 -5.91
C ALA A 417 24.23 -4.03 -5.20
N SER A 418 25.09 -4.70 -4.44
CA SER A 418 26.24 -4.07 -3.81
C SER A 418 27.50 -4.91 -3.98
N LEU A 419 28.64 -4.23 -4.05
CA LEU A 419 29.96 -4.81 -4.03
C LEU A 419 30.78 -4.06 -2.99
N VAL A 420 31.20 -4.77 -1.95
CA VAL A 420 32.10 -4.26 -0.91
C VAL A 420 33.46 -4.90 -1.11
N SER A 421 34.49 -4.07 -1.25
CA SER A 421 35.87 -4.47 -1.51
C SER A 421 36.80 -3.82 -0.50
N THR A 422 37.44 -4.62 0.34
CA THR A 422 38.53 -4.18 1.23
C THR A 422 39.83 -4.21 0.43
N LEU A 423 40.23 -3.05 -0.11
CA LEU A 423 41.40 -2.93 -0.97
C LEU A 423 42.70 -2.96 -0.15
N SER A 424 42.67 -2.36 1.05
CA SER A 424 43.76 -2.41 2.03
C SER A 424 43.20 -2.39 3.45
N SER A 425 44.07 -2.46 4.47
CA SER A 425 43.67 -2.31 5.88
C SER A 425 43.07 -0.94 6.21
N ALA A 426 43.25 0.06 5.34
CA ALA A 426 42.76 1.42 5.53
C ALA A 426 41.75 1.86 4.47
N ILE A 427 41.52 1.05 3.42
CA ILE A 427 40.67 1.43 2.28
C ILE A 427 39.62 0.35 2.04
N VAL A 428 38.36 0.74 2.24
CA VAL A 428 37.19 -0.01 1.80
C VAL A 428 36.50 0.78 0.69
N ASN A 429 36.25 0.11 -0.43
CA ASN A 429 35.39 0.62 -1.49
C ASN A 429 34.04 -0.07 -1.42
N GLU A 430 32.98 0.72 -1.45
CA GLU A 430 31.61 0.21 -1.56
C GLU A 430 30.95 0.79 -2.80
N PHE A 431 30.41 -0.10 -3.63
CA PHE A 431 29.55 0.24 -4.75
C PHE A 431 28.14 -0.26 -4.46
N ARG A 432 27.13 0.58 -4.67
CA ARG A 432 25.71 0.23 -4.54
C ARG A 432 24.96 0.70 -5.77
N PHE A 433 24.12 -0.17 -6.30
CA PHE A 433 23.17 0.11 -7.35
C PHE A 433 21.76 -0.19 -6.84
N GLY A 434 20.83 0.69 -7.13
CA GLY A 434 19.43 0.56 -6.75
C GLY A 434 18.53 0.85 -7.95
N TYR A 435 17.54 -0.02 -8.16
CA TYR A 435 16.50 0.15 -9.15
C TYR A 435 15.14 0.00 -8.50
N ARG A 436 14.28 0.98 -8.70
CA ARG A 436 12.88 0.91 -8.31
C ARG A 436 12.02 1.27 -9.50
N LYS A 437 10.98 0.46 -9.73
CA LYS A 437 9.97 0.75 -10.75
C LYS A 437 8.60 0.36 -10.23
N ASN A 438 7.62 1.22 -10.46
CA ASN A 438 6.24 0.91 -10.14
C ASN A 438 5.37 1.19 -11.36
N TRP A 439 4.67 0.16 -11.83
CA TRP A 439 3.60 0.34 -12.80
C TRP A 439 2.26 0.35 -12.09
N GLN A 440 1.44 1.34 -12.39
CA GLN A 440 0.06 1.39 -11.95
C GLN A 440 -0.86 1.43 -13.17
N PHE A 441 -1.81 0.51 -13.22
CA PHE A 441 -2.84 0.43 -14.25
C PHE A 441 -4.20 0.55 -13.60
N ASN A 442 -4.96 1.56 -14.04
CA ASN A 442 -6.36 1.74 -13.71
C ASN A 442 -7.20 1.25 -14.88
N TYR A 443 -7.90 0.13 -14.71
CA TYR A 443 -8.78 -0.41 -15.73
C TYR A 443 -10.22 -0.16 -15.33
N GLY A 444 -10.89 0.75 -16.02
CA GLY A 444 -12.34 0.78 -16.06
C GLY A 444 -12.88 -0.58 -16.52
N SER A 445 -14.10 -0.93 -16.12
CA SER A 445 -14.69 -2.26 -16.33
C SER A 445 -14.53 -2.80 -17.75
N ALA A 446 -14.76 -1.96 -18.78
CA ALA A 446 -14.65 -2.34 -20.19
C ALA A 446 -13.21 -2.49 -20.72
N PHE A 447 -12.21 -1.97 -20.02
CA PHE A 447 -10.81 -2.00 -20.44
C PHE A 447 -9.98 -3.05 -19.70
N ARG A 448 -10.62 -3.82 -18.82
CA ARG A 448 -9.93 -4.86 -18.07
C ARG A 448 -9.34 -5.91 -19.01
N PRO A 449 -8.10 -6.35 -18.75
CA PRO A 449 -7.46 -7.42 -19.51
C PRO A 449 -7.84 -8.80 -18.93
N ASP A 450 -9.11 -9.01 -18.63
CA ASP A 450 -9.65 -10.25 -18.07
C ASP A 450 -11.08 -10.53 -18.56
N THR A 451 -11.65 -11.64 -18.11
CA THR A 451 -12.99 -12.09 -18.51
C THR A 451 -14.09 -11.09 -18.18
N VAL A 452 -13.96 -10.34 -17.08
CA VAL A 452 -14.90 -9.26 -16.73
C VAL A 452 -14.85 -8.16 -17.78
N GLY A 453 -13.66 -7.82 -18.26
CA GLY A 453 -13.49 -6.89 -19.38
C GLY A 453 -14.08 -7.40 -20.69
N ASP A 454 -13.87 -8.68 -21.03
CA ASP A 454 -14.45 -9.30 -22.22
C ASP A 454 -15.99 -9.30 -22.17
N GLU A 455 -16.56 -9.70 -21.03
CA GLU A 455 -17.99 -9.65 -20.78
C GLU A 455 -18.52 -8.22 -20.86
N THR A 456 -17.82 -7.23 -20.29
CA THR A 456 -18.22 -5.82 -20.39
C THR A 456 -18.22 -5.35 -21.85
N ARG A 457 -17.14 -5.62 -22.61
CA ARG A 457 -17.03 -5.25 -24.02
C ARG A 457 -18.07 -5.93 -24.90
N SER A 458 -18.48 -7.16 -24.56
CA SER A 458 -19.54 -7.88 -25.28
C SER A 458 -20.90 -7.18 -25.20
N GLN A 459 -21.12 -6.34 -24.18
CA GLN A 459 -22.37 -5.60 -24.03
C GLN A 459 -22.40 -4.32 -24.85
N LEU A 460 -21.23 -3.75 -25.21
CA LEU A 460 -21.13 -2.50 -25.94
C LEU A 460 -21.79 -2.59 -27.33
N PRO A 461 -22.46 -1.52 -27.78
CA PRO A 461 -23.03 -1.50 -29.12
C PRO A 461 -21.93 -1.56 -30.19
N THR A 462 -22.28 -2.13 -31.35
CA THR A 462 -21.40 -2.20 -32.52
C THR A 462 -22.01 -1.45 -33.69
N ARG A 463 -21.18 -0.74 -34.45
CA ARG A 463 -21.53 -0.15 -35.74
C ARG A 463 -20.51 -0.64 -36.77
N ASN A 464 -20.97 -1.28 -37.85
CA ASN A 464 -20.10 -1.87 -38.88
C ASN A 464 -19.05 -2.86 -38.34
N GLY A 465 -19.39 -3.62 -37.29
CA GLY A 465 -18.48 -4.57 -36.65
C GLY A 465 -17.51 -3.94 -35.63
N GLU A 466 -17.43 -2.61 -35.57
CA GLU A 466 -16.61 -1.91 -34.58
C GLU A 466 -17.43 -1.58 -33.33
N ARG A 467 -16.86 -1.87 -32.16
CA ARG A 467 -17.45 -1.49 -30.86
C ARG A 467 -17.20 -0.01 -30.63
N PHE A 468 -18.21 0.69 -30.14
CA PHE A 468 -18.05 2.08 -29.70
C PHE A 468 -18.62 2.27 -28.30
N PHE A 469 -18.07 3.25 -27.57
CA PHE A 469 -18.63 3.70 -26.31
C PHE A 469 -19.65 4.79 -26.61
N PRO A 470 -20.95 4.56 -26.37
CA PRO A 470 -21.95 5.60 -26.60
C PRO A 470 -21.73 6.73 -25.59
N ALA A 471 -21.49 7.94 -26.08
CA ALA A 471 -21.55 9.13 -25.25
C ALA A 471 -23.01 9.40 -24.87
N HIS A 472 -23.32 9.43 -23.58
CA HIS A 472 -24.68 9.65 -23.09
C HIS A 472 -25.04 11.15 -23.15
N MET A 473 -25.41 11.63 -24.34
CA MET A 473 -25.62 13.06 -24.58
C MET A 473 -26.88 13.65 -23.93
N LEU A 474 -27.87 12.83 -23.57
CA LEU A 474 -29.09 13.35 -22.92
C LEU A 474 -28.92 13.61 -21.41
N PHE A 475 -27.79 13.22 -20.81
CA PHE A 475 -27.48 13.44 -19.39
C PHE A 475 -25.95 13.44 -19.18
N PRO A 476 -25.22 14.48 -19.63
CA PRO A 476 -23.81 14.33 -19.96
C PRO A 476 -22.90 13.94 -18.80
N ASN A 477 -23.30 14.12 -17.53
CA ASN A 477 -22.39 13.91 -16.41
C ASN A 477 -22.87 13.07 -15.22
N ASN A 478 -24.09 12.49 -15.20
CA ASN A 478 -24.57 11.88 -13.94
C ASN A 478 -25.21 10.49 -14.01
N ILE A 479 -25.24 9.81 -15.16
CA ILE A 479 -25.85 8.46 -15.20
C ILE A 479 -24.78 7.36 -15.31
N ILE A 480 -23.67 7.57 -16.01
CA ILE A 480 -22.72 6.48 -16.33
C ILE A 480 -21.28 7.02 -16.55
N ALA A 481 -20.70 7.71 -15.58
CA ALA A 481 -19.24 7.83 -15.43
C ALA A 481 -18.91 8.39 -14.05
N ASN A 482 -18.25 7.58 -13.22
CA ASN A 482 -17.27 8.08 -12.29
C ASN A 482 -15.93 7.63 -12.89
N LEU A 483 -15.38 8.42 -13.80
CA LEU A 483 -14.03 8.17 -14.33
C LEU A 483 -13.04 9.28 -14.02
N ASP A 484 -13.45 10.47 -13.59
CA ASP A 484 -12.54 11.44 -13.00
C ASP A 484 -13.30 12.40 -12.08
N GLY A 485 -12.89 12.47 -10.81
CA GLY A 485 -13.42 13.35 -9.77
C GLY A 485 -13.15 14.85 -10.00
N ALA A 486 -13.15 15.32 -11.24
CA ALA A 486 -13.09 16.74 -11.56
C ALA A 486 -14.51 17.30 -11.56
N GLY A 487 -14.97 17.75 -10.39
CA GLY A 487 -16.13 18.61 -10.28
C GLY A 487 -15.88 19.91 -11.03
N THR A 488 -16.40 20.04 -12.24
CA THR A 488 -16.56 21.34 -12.91
C THR A 488 -18.02 21.75 -12.90
N ARG A 489 -18.21 22.97 -12.39
CA ARG A 489 -19.47 23.68 -12.20
C ARG A 489 -20.34 23.66 -13.45
N GLY A 490 -21.60 23.25 -13.31
CA GLY A 490 -22.59 23.28 -14.39
C GLY A 490 -23.88 22.54 -14.03
N GLN A 491 -24.47 22.84 -12.87
CA GLN A 491 -25.82 22.39 -12.55
C GLN A 491 -26.84 23.25 -13.29
N THR A 492 -27.12 22.92 -14.54
CA THR A 492 -28.29 23.45 -15.28
C THR A 492 -28.88 22.34 -16.13
N SER A 493 -30.07 21.89 -15.73
CA SER A 493 -31.11 21.14 -16.47
C SER A 493 -30.66 20.08 -17.52
N PRO A 494 -31.17 18.84 -17.46
CA PRO A 494 -30.88 17.80 -18.47
C PRO A 494 -31.40 18.10 -19.89
N LEU A 495 -32.07 19.24 -20.11
CA LEU A 495 -32.65 19.62 -21.40
C LEU A 495 -31.73 20.43 -22.33
N PHE A 496 -30.54 20.87 -21.88
CA PHE A 496 -29.74 21.86 -22.64
C PHE A 496 -28.27 21.48 -22.88
N THR A 497 -27.99 20.22 -23.24
CA THR A 497 -26.66 19.86 -23.76
C THR A 497 -26.80 19.05 -25.03
N TYR A 498 -27.13 19.74 -26.13
CA TYR A 498 -26.81 19.29 -27.48
C TYR A 498 -25.39 19.75 -27.78
N ASN A 499 -24.44 18.82 -27.90
CA ASN A 499 -23.19 19.04 -28.63
C ASN A 499 -22.97 17.81 -29.51
N ASP A 500 -22.78 18.05 -30.81
CA ASP A 500 -22.50 17.05 -31.85
C ASP A 500 -21.38 16.05 -31.49
#